data_AF-A0A9W9ZPN4-F1
#
_entry.id   AF-A0A9W9ZPN4-F1
#
_cell.length_a   1.000
_cell.length_b   1.000
_cell.length_c   1.000
_cell.angle_alpha   90.00
_cell.angle_beta   90.00
_cell.angle_gamma   90.00
#
_symmetry.space_group_name_H-M   'P 1'
#
loop_
_entity.id
_entity.type
_entity.pdbx_description
1 polymer ?
#
loop_
_entity_poly.entity_id
_entity_poly.type
_entity_poly.pdbx_seq_one_letter_code
_entity_poly.pdbx_strand_id
1 'polypeptide(L)'
;MINISNNELAAQLARKRPQKQLAKQIEVLEDQGTVKRNLKKEEEDEEDEQEDEVDEDGEEHDEDDEVIDSDSETEGDRPLKKLRLEVIKDMSSKYDKRVERYQDEGVSKDVAKAMASNFLLPTYRKMLRRLYLYYVKWFYKLKTYPVHKEVMATQCRFMDEDDMDFEEATEEFFNQ
;
A
#
# COMPACT_ATOMS: atom_id res chain seq x y z
N MET A 1 51.12 38.63 3.20
CA MET A 1 51.32 37.70 2.07
C MET A 1 51.18 36.29 2.60
N ILE A 2 50.06 35.63 2.32
CA ILE A 2 49.83 34.22 2.69
C ILE A 2 49.71 33.49 1.35
N ASN A 3 50.74 32.70 1.02
CA ASN A 3 50.80 31.86 -0.18
C ASN A 3 49.90 30.64 0.05
N ILE A 4 48.70 30.68 -0.53
CA ILE A 4 47.87 29.49 -0.73
C ILE A 4 48.49 28.76 -1.92
N SER A 5 49.04 27.58 -1.66
CA SER A 5 49.67 26.72 -2.67
C SER A 5 48.62 26.20 -3.64
N ASN A 6 48.90 26.35 -4.94
CA ASN A 6 48.07 25.97 -6.08
C ASN A 6 47.85 24.45 -6.27
N ASN A 7 47.91 23.65 -5.19
CA ASN A 7 47.76 22.19 -5.25
C ASN A 7 46.38 21.68 -4.78
N GLU A 8 45.51 22.54 -4.23
CA GLU A 8 44.18 22.16 -3.75
C GLU A 8 43.05 22.29 -4.80
N LEU A 9 43.33 22.84 -5.98
CA LEU A 9 42.32 23.05 -7.03
C LEU A 9 42.33 22.00 -8.15
N ALA A 10 43.35 21.13 -8.23
CA ALA A 10 43.54 20.20 -9.35
C ALA A 10 43.06 18.76 -9.09
N ALA A 11 42.72 18.39 -7.85
CA ALA A 11 42.25 17.03 -7.52
C ALA A 11 40.72 16.90 -7.45
N GLN A 12 39.96 18.01 -7.50
CA GLN A 12 38.49 17.98 -7.53
C GLN A 12 37.90 17.73 -8.94
N LEU A 13 38.72 17.49 -9.97
CA LEU A 13 38.23 17.43 -11.35
C LEU A 13 38.78 16.25 -12.19
N ALA A 14 38.72 15.03 -11.65
CA ALA A 14 38.83 13.79 -12.43
C ALA A 14 37.92 12.71 -11.81
N ARG A 15 36.60 12.80 -11.98
CA ARG A 15 35.85 12.17 -13.09
C ARG A 15 36.10 10.65 -13.24
N LYS A 16 35.01 9.90 -13.05
CA LYS A 16 34.70 8.55 -13.56
C LYS A 16 35.10 7.33 -12.69
N ARG A 17 34.11 6.81 -11.93
CA ARG A 17 33.84 5.35 -11.89
C ARG A 17 33.49 4.88 -13.33
N PRO A 18 33.58 3.59 -13.73
CA PRO A 18 33.70 2.36 -12.91
C PRO A 18 34.73 1.34 -13.45
N GLN A 19 35.27 0.44 -12.61
CA GLN A 19 35.74 -0.88 -13.08
C GLN A 19 35.52 -1.97 -12.02
N LYS A 20 34.62 -2.90 -12.36
CA LYS A 20 34.61 -4.27 -11.82
C LYS A 20 35.88 -4.97 -12.33
N GLN A 21 36.55 -5.72 -11.46
CA GLN A 21 37.02 -7.10 -11.65
C GLN A 21 38.31 -7.42 -10.87
N LEU A 22 38.35 -8.67 -10.38
CA LEU A 22 39.53 -9.49 -10.05
C LEU A 22 40.18 -9.33 -8.68
N ALA A 23 39.69 -10.10 -7.71
CA ALA A 23 40.55 -10.79 -6.76
C ALA A 23 39.99 -12.19 -6.45
N LYS A 24 40.50 -13.17 -7.20
CA LYS A 24 40.48 -14.59 -6.83
C LYS A 24 41.49 -14.77 -5.69
N GLN A 25 41.07 -15.30 -4.54
CA GLN A 25 41.95 -16.10 -3.71
C GLN A 25 41.21 -17.37 -3.30
N ILE A 26 41.69 -18.45 -3.90
CA ILE A 26 41.35 -19.84 -3.68
C ILE A 26 42.21 -20.27 -2.49
N GLU A 27 41.59 -20.69 -1.39
CA GLU A 27 42.26 -21.54 -0.41
C GLU A 27 41.57 -22.91 -0.47
N VAL A 28 42.38 -23.89 -0.87
CA VAL A 28 42.04 -25.30 -1.07
C VAL A 28 42.14 -26.00 0.28
N LEU A 29 41.07 -26.63 0.76
CA LEU A 29 41.17 -27.93 1.43
C LEU A 29 39.94 -28.78 1.08
N GLU A 30 40.26 -29.99 0.65
CA GLU A 30 39.44 -31.04 0.09
C GLU A 30 38.64 -31.76 1.19
N ASP A 31 37.35 -32.06 0.96
CA ASP A 31 36.90 -33.46 0.91
C ASP A 31 35.44 -33.60 0.41
N GLN A 32 35.33 -34.23 -0.75
CA GLN A 32 34.33 -35.22 -1.19
C GLN A 32 32.82 -34.97 -0.99
N GLY A 33 32.12 -34.79 -2.12
CA GLY A 33 30.66 -34.92 -2.20
C GLY A 33 30.06 -34.46 -3.53
N THR A 34 30.36 -35.18 -4.61
CA THR A 34 30.02 -34.85 -6.00
C THR A 34 28.51 -34.95 -6.31
N VAL A 35 27.85 -33.85 -6.72
CA VAL A 35 26.71 -33.90 -7.66
C VAL A 35 26.78 -32.71 -8.62
N LYS A 36 27.10 -33.01 -9.88
CA LYS A 36 27.05 -32.11 -11.04
C LYS A 36 25.59 -31.85 -11.44
N ARG A 37 25.20 -30.59 -11.65
CA ARG A 37 24.24 -30.21 -12.69
C ARG A 37 24.31 -28.71 -13.02
N ASN A 38 25.08 -28.45 -14.07
CA ASN A 38 24.94 -27.47 -15.16
C ASN A 38 24.21 -26.15 -14.92
N LEU A 39 25.01 -25.07 -14.99
CA LEU A 39 24.60 -23.73 -15.38
C LEU A 39 24.01 -23.75 -16.80
N LYS A 40 22.89 -23.05 -17.00
CA LYS A 40 22.56 -22.40 -18.27
C LYS A 40 22.37 -20.92 -17.98
N LYS A 41 23.21 -20.13 -18.63
CA LYS A 41 23.27 -18.66 -18.61
C LYS A 41 22.51 -18.19 -19.85
N GLU A 42 21.47 -17.40 -19.67
CA GLU A 42 20.85 -16.62 -20.74
C GLU A 42 20.74 -15.18 -20.21
N GLU A 43 21.58 -14.31 -20.79
CA GLU A 43 21.52 -12.86 -20.73
C GLU A 43 20.84 -12.43 -22.03
N GLU A 44 19.73 -11.70 -21.97
CA GLU A 44 19.28 -10.83 -23.06
C GLU A 44 18.82 -9.51 -22.43
N ASP A 45 19.57 -8.46 -22.77
CA ASP A 45 19.27 -7.03 -22.65
C ASP A 45 18.24 -6.67 -23.72
N GLU A 46 17.16 -5.98 -23.35
CA GLU A 46 16.46 -5.05 -24.23
C GLU A 46 16.15 -3.78 -23.43
N GLU A 47 16.94 -2.74 -23.70
CA GLU A 47 16.62 -1.34 -23.42
C GLU A 47 15.54 -0.90 -24.40
N ASP A 48 14.41 -0.38 -23.91
CA ASP A 48 13.44 0.33 -24.75
C ASP A 48 13.33 1.77 -24.23
N GLU A 49 13.98 2.67 -24.97
CA GLU A 49 13.84 4.11 -24.86
C GLU A 49 12.53 4.51 -25.54
N GLN A 50 11.56 5.02 -24.77
CA GLN A 50 10.47 5.81 -25.34
C GLN A 50 10.54 7.22 -24.75
N GLU A 51 11.11 8.12 -25.56
CA GLU A 51 10.82 9.55 -25.54
C GLU A 51 9.39 9.74 -26.03
N ASP A 52 8.48 10.18 -25.15
CA ASP A 52 7.24 10.82 -25.58
C ASP A 52 7.28 12.28 -25.18
N GLU A 53 7.13 13.11 -26.21
CA GLU A 53 7.06 14.56 -26.15
C GLU A 53 5.87 15.02 -25.31
N VAL A 54 6.05 16.21 -24.74
CA VAL A 54 5.10 16.96 -23.92
C VAL A 54 3.81 17.29 -24.69
N ASP A 55 2.66 16.92 -24.13
CA ASP A 55 1.43 17.69 -24.29
C ASP A 55 1.18 18.45 -22.97
N GLU A 56 1.46 19.76 -22.99
CA GLU A 56 0.87 20.71 -22.05
C GLU A 56 -0.62 20.78 -22.33
N ASP A 57 -1.42 19.97 -21.64
CA ASP A 57 -2.83 20.26 -21.47
C ASP A 57 -3.05 20.77 -20.05
N GLY A 58 -3.18 22.09 -19.95
CA GLY A 58 -3.59 22.76 -18.73
C GLY A 58 -5.06 22.47 -18.51
N GLU A 59 -5.36 21.50 -17.65
CA GLU A 59 -6.68 21.35 -17.06
C GLU A 59 -6.63 21.50 -15.54
N GLU A 60 -7.69 22.13 -15.07
CA GLU A 60 -7.81 22.96 -13.89
C GLU A 60 -7.54 22.20 -12.59
N HIS A 61 -6.96 22.93 -11.64
CA HIS A 61 -6.87 22.51 -10.26
C HIS A 61 -8.29 22.48 -9.68
N ASP A 62 -8.98 21.36 -9.84
CA ASP A 62 -10.14 21.06 -9.00
C ASP A 62 -9.61 20.84 -7.58
N GLU A 63 -9.65 21.92 -6.80
CA GLU A 63 -9.67 21.86 -5.35
C GLU A 63 -10.97 21.16 -4.92
N ASP A 64 -11.03 19.85 -5.13
CA ASP A 64 -11.97 18.98 -4.46
C ASP A 64 -11.57 18.94 -2.99
N ASP A 65 -12.00 19.97 -2.26
CA ASP A 65 -12.27 19.89 -0.84
C ASP A 65 -13.47 18.94 -0.68
N GLU A 66 -13.24 17.65 -0.95
CA GLU A 66 -14.11 16.57 -0.52
C GLU A 66 -14.07 16.56 1.02
N VAL A 67 -14.83 17.49 1.61
CA VAL A 67 -15.63 17.15 2.77
C VAL A 67 -16.28 15.82 2.42
N ILE A 68 -15.77 14.74 3.02
CA ILE A 68 -16.38 13.42 2.93
C ILE A 68 -17.81 13.63 3.40
N ASP A 69 -18.71 13.86 2.44
CA ASP A 69 -20.11 13.98 2.71
C ASP A 69 -20.51 12.58 3.16
N SER A 70 -20.74 12.48 4.45
CA SER A 70 -21.09 11.23 5.10
C SER A 70 -22.48 10.76 4.65
N ASP A 71 -23.10 11.38 3.65
CA ASP A 71 -24.46 11.10 3.19
C ASP A 71 -24.59 10.64 1.72
N SER A 72 -23.50 10.52 0.96
CA SER A 72 -23.56 9.81 -0.33
C SER A 72 -23.56 8.29 -0.11
N GLU A 73 -24.74 7.78 0.27
CA GLU A 73 -24.98 6.34 0.47
C GLU A 73 -25.19 5.63 -0.87
N THR A 74 -24.14 5.51 -1.67
CA THR A 74 -24.13 4.41 -2.65
C THR A 74 -23.94 3.12 -1.84
N GLU A 75 -24.89 2.18 -1.91
CA GLU A 75 -24.89 0.89 -1.16
C GLU A 75 -23.54 0.16 -1.18
N GLY A 76 -22.78 0.29 -2.28
CA GLY A 76 -21.45 -0.30 -2.44
C GLY A 76 -20.36 0.24 -1.52
N ASP A 77 -20.53 1.43 -0.92
CA ASP A 77 -19.48 2.10 -0.15
C ASP A 77 -19.59 1.86 1.37
N ARG A 78 -20.70 1.26 1.84
CA ARG A 78 -20.94 1.00 3.27
C ARG A 78 -19.82 0.19 3.95
N PRO A 79 -19.28 -0.90 3.36
CA PRO A 79 -18.22 -1.68 4.01
C PRO A 79 -16.88 -0.95 4.06
N LEU A 80 -16.49 -0.24 2.99
CA LEU A 80 -15.24 0.50 2.93
C LEU A 80 -15.28 1.74 3.84
N LYS A 81 -16.42 2.44 3.88
CA LYS A 81 -16.66 3.56 4.79
C LYS A 81 -16.48 3.14 6.25
N LYS A 82 -17.01 1.98 6.64
CA LYS A 82 -16.80 1.42 7.99
C LYS A 82 -15.31 1.24 8.32
N LEU A 83 -14.53 0.69 7.39
CA LEU A 83 -13.08 0.51 7.57
C LEU A 83 -12.35 1.84 7.71
N ARG A 84 -12.69 2.82 6.86
CA ARG A 84 -12.10 4.17 6.91
C ARG A 84 -12.40 4.83 8.26
N LEU A 85 -13.65 4.80 8.71
CA LEU A 85 -14.06 5.36 9.99
C LEU A 85 -13.34 4.72 11.19
N GLU A 86 -13.16 3.40 11.18
CA GLU A 86 -12.43 2.68 12.23
C GLU A 86 -10.96 3.15 12.30
N VAL A 87 -10.29 3.28 11.15
CA VAL A 87 -8.90 3.77 11.11
C VAL A 87 -8.81 5.26 11.48
N ILE A 88 -9.76 6.10 11.03
CA ILE A 88 -9.83 7.52 11.39
C ILE A 88 -9.99 7.65 12.91
N LYS A 89 -10.90 6.88 13.51
CA LYS A 89 -11.12 6.88 14.96
C LYS A 89 -9.85 6.51 15.73
N ASP A 90 -9.16 5.45 15.32
CA ASP A 90 -7.91 5.00 15.94
C ASP A 90 -6.77 6.03 15.83
N MET A 91 -6.78 6.83 14.76
CA MET A 91 -5.72 7.80 14.46
C MET A 91 -6.04 9.24 14.90
N SER A 92 -7.29 9.53 15.27
CA SER A 92 -7.77 10.85 15.72
C SER A 92 -6.83 11.51 16.73
N SER A 93 -6.48 10.81 17.81
CA SER A 93 -5.58 11.36 18.84
C SER A 93 -4.19 11.72 18.31
N LYS A 94 -3.66 10.98 17.32
CA LYS A 94 -2.35 11.30 16.71
C LYS A 94 -2.45 12.49 15.77
N TYR A 95 -3.59 12.62 15.09
CA TYR A 95 -3.90 13.75 14.23
C TYR A 95 -3.98 15.03 15.06
N ASP A 96 -4.80 15.05 16.12
CA ASP A 96 -4.96 16.23 16.98
C ASP A 96 -3.62 16.70 17.57
N LYS A 97 -2.81 15.76 18.08
CA LYS A 97 -1.46 16.05 18.59
C LYS A 97 -0.49 16.58 17.53
N ARG A 98 -0.68 16.24 16.26
CA ARG A 98 0.14 16.79 15.15
C ARG A 98 -0.32 18.20 14.80
N VAL A 99 -1.63 18.41 14.74
CA VAL A 99 -2.23 19.73 14.47
C VAL A 99 -1.82 20.73 15.54
N GLU A 100 -1.91 20.36 16.82
CA GLU A 100 -1.51 21.21 17.95
C GLU A 100 -0.03 21.61 17.84
N ARG A 101 0.88 20.66 17.62
CA ARG A 101 2.30 20.96 17.43
C ARG A 101 2.58 21.93 16.28
N TYR A 102 1.93 21.75 15.13
CA TYR A 102 2.13 22.68 14.01
C TYR A 102 1.58 24.07 14.32
N GLN A 103 0.50 24.17 15.08
CA GLN A 103 0.00 25.48 15.55
C GLN A 103 0.95 26.13 16.55
N ASP A 104 1.56 25.37 17.45
CA ASP A 104 2.59 25.86 18.38
C ASP A 104 3.85 26.35 17.63
N GLU A 105 4.15 25.77 16.46
CA GLU A 105 5.20 26.20 15.54
C GLU A 105 4.83 27.46 14.73
N GLY A 106 3.61 27.98 14.89
CA GLY A 106 3.12 29.20 14.25
C GLY A 106 2.46 28.99 12.88
N VAL A 107 2.18 27.73 12.51
CA VAL A 107 1.46 27.41 11.27
C VAL A 107 -0.02 27.74 11.42
N SER A 108 -0.64 28.32 10.38
CA SER A 108 -2.08 28.58 10.39
C SER A 108 -2.87 27.27 10.53
N LYS A 109 -4.06 27.35 11.13
CA LYS A 109 -4.85 26.16 11.48
C LYS A 109 -5.09 25.23 10.29
N ASP A 110 -5.43 25.77 9.11
CA ASP A 110 -5.77 24.95 7.95
C ASP A 110 -4.53 24.30 7.32
N VAL A 111 -3.42 25.03 7.27
CA VAL A 111 -2.13 24.47 6.84
C VAL A 111 -1.64 23.40 7.83
N ALA A 112 -1.82 23.61 9.14
CA ALA A 112 -1.47 22.65 10.18
C ALA A 112 -2.28 21.34 10.05
N LYS A 113 -3.58 21.43 9.74
CA LYS A 113 -4.43 20.28 9.43
C LYS A 113 -3.93 19.53 8.20
N ALA A 114 -3.64 20.22 7.11
CA ALA A 114 -3.13 19.60 5.87
C ALA A 114 -1.79 18.91 6.11
N MET A 115 -0.86 19.56 6.83
CA MET A 115 0.43 18.97 7.23
C MET A 115 0.25 17.73 8.10
N ALA A 116 -0.66 17.77 9.09
CA ALA A 116 -0.95 16.62 9.94
C ALA A 116 -1.53 15.45 9.16
N SER A 117 -2.46 15.71 8.23
CA SER A 117 -3.02 14.70 7.33
C SER A 117 -1.93 14.06 6.48
N ASN A 118 -1.13 14.89 5.79
CA ASN A 118 -0.04 14.41 4.92
C ASN A 118 1.00 13.60 5.67
N PHE A 119 1.36 14.03 6.88
CA PHE A 119 2.28 13.29 7.75
C PHE A 119 1.73 11.90 8.12
N LEU A 120 0.42 11.78 8.37
CA LEU A 120 -0.21 10.54 8.79
C LEU A 120 -0.63 9.62 7.65
N LEU A 121 -0.68 10.10 6.40
CA LEU A 121 -1.08 9.32 5.22
C LEU A 121 -0.39 7.94 5.12
N PRO A 122 0.94 7.81 5.27
CA PRO A 122 1.59 6.51 5.19
C PRO A 122 1.11 5.54 6.29
N THR A 123 0.86 6.06 7.49
CA THR A 123 0.37 5.27 8.61
C THR A 123 -1.09 4.85 8.39
N TYR A 124 -1.92 5.79 7.92
CA TYR A 124 -3.31 5.55 7.57
C TYR A 124 -3.44 4.42 6.52
N ARG A 125 -2.71 4.53 5.41
CA ARG A 125 -2.68 3.51 4.34
C ARG A 125 -2.28 2.14 4.86
N LYS A 126 -1.26 2.07 5.73
CA LYS A 126 -0.79 0.82 6.34
C LYS A 126 -1.86 0.19 7.25
N MET A 127 -2.53 0.99 8.06
CA MET A 127 -3.59 0.52 8.95
C MET A 127 -4.81 0.04 8.16
N LEU A 128 -5.25 0.81 7.17
CA LEU A 128 -6.37 0.44 6.31
C LEU A 128 -6.10 -0.89 5.58
N ARG A 129 -4.90 -1.06 5.02
CA ARG A 129 -4.49 -2.33 4.40
C ARG A 129 -4.51 -3.49 5.39
N ARG A 130 -4.01 -3.29 6.62
CA ARG A 130 -4.00 -4.34 7.65
C ARG A 130 -5.42 -4.75 8.03
N LEU A 131 -6.28 -3.77 8.24
CA LEU A 131 -7.67 -3.98 8.65
C LEU A 131 -8.46 -4.69 7.54
N TYR A 132 -8.33 -4.22 6.29
CA TYR A 132 -8.94 -4.88 5.14
C TYR A 132 -8.52 -6.35 5.03
N LEU A 133 -7.21 -6.63 5.09
CA LEU A 133 -6.71 -8.01 5.04
C LEU A 133 -7.20 -8.87 6.21
N TYR A 134 -7.39 -8.27 7.40
CA TYR A 134 -7.97 -8.97 8.55
C TYR A 134 -9.41 -9.40 8.26
N TYR A 135 -10.26 -8.49 7.76
CA TYR A 135 -11.64 -8.81 7.41
C TYR A 135 -11.75 -9.83 6.27
N VAL A 136 -10.92 -9.70 5.23
CA VAL A 136 -10.88 -10.68 4.13
C VAL A 136 -10.52 -12.08 4.64
N LYS A 137 -9.50 -12.19 5.51
CA LYS A 137 -9.14 -13.47 6.13
C LYS A 137 -10.25 -14.00 7.02
N TRP A 138 -10.91 -13.14 7.78
CA TRP A 138 -12.02 -13.52 8.63
C TRP A 138 -13.20 -14.05 7.81
N PHE A 139 -13.57 -13.38 6.72
CA PHE A 139 -14.62 -13.81 5.81
C PHE A 139 -14.27 -15.13 5.09
N TYR A 140 -13.03 -15.27 4.64
CA TYR A 140 -12.56 -16.53 4.05
C TYR A 140 -12.69 -17.69 5.04
N LYS A 141 -12.30 -17.47 6.31
CA LYS A 141 -12.50 -18.46 7.37
C LYS A 141 -13.98 -18.71 7.61
N LEU A 142 -14.81 -17.67 7.69
CA LEU A 142 -16.26 -17.78 7.89
C LEU A 142 -16.89 -18.74 6.87
N LYS A 143 -16.55 -18.59 5.59
CA LYS A 143 -17.01 -19.46 4.50
C LYS A 143 -16.64 -20.94 4.68
N THR A 144 -15.58 -21.25 5.41
CA THR A 144 -15.17 -22.64 5.66
C THR A 144 -15.78 -23.25 6.91
N TYR A 145 -16.41 -22.45 7.79
CA TYR A 145 -17.06 -22.97 8.99
C TYR A 145 -18.25 -23.88 8.63
N PRO A 146 -18.39 -25.05 9.30
CA PRO A 146 -19.49 -25.97 9.06
C PRO A 146 -20.87 -25.30 9.15
N VAL A 147 -21.09 -24.50 10.20
CA VAL A 147 -22.36 -23.77 10.41
C VAL A 147 -22.67 -22.84 9.23
N HIS A 148 -21.69 -22.06 8.76
CA HIS A 148 -21.92 -21.20 7.60
C HIS A 148 -22.24 -22.02 6.34
N LYS A 149 -21.60 -23.17 6.14
CA LYS A 149 -21.91 -24.04 5.00
C LYS A 149 -23.33 -24.60 5.07
N GLU A 150 -23.78 -24.96 6.26
CA GLU A 150 -25.14 -25.46 6.51
C GLU A 150 -26.20 -24.37 6.25
N VAL A 151 -25.96 -23.14 6.76
CA VAL A 151 -26.80 -21.97 6.47
C VAL A 151 -26.91 -21.76 4.96
N MET A 152 -25.78 -21.66 4.27
CA MET A 152 -25.77 -21.44 2.81
C MET A 152 -26.43 -22.58 2.04
N ALA A 153 -26.20 -23.84 2.43
CA ALA A 153 -26.84 -24.98 1.77
C ALA A 153 -28.37 -24.97 1.95
N THR A 154 -28.84 -24.56 3.13
CA THR A 154 -30.27 -24.48 3.44
C THR A 154 -30.92 -23.32 2.70
N GLN A 155 -30.27 -22.16 2.67
CA GLN A 155 -30.70 -21.01 1.86
C GLN A 155 -30.77 -21.36 0.37
N CYS A 156 -29.74 -21.99 -0.19
CA CYS A 156 -29.77 -22.45 -1.59
C CYS A 156 -30.94 -23.41 -1.84
N ARG A 157 -31.23 -24.31 -0.90
CA ARG A 157 -32.40 -25.20 -1.02
C ARG A 157 -33.70 -24.42 -1.12
N PHE A 158 -33.91 -23.41 -0.26
CA PHE A 158 -35.12 -22.58 -0.31
C PHE A 158 -35.23 -21.79 -1.61
N MET A 159 -34.12 -21.26 -2.11
CA MET A 159 -34.11 -20.55 -3.39
C MET A 159 -34.40 -21.50 -4.56
N ASP A 160 -33.85 -22.72 -4.55
CA ASP A 160 -33.97 -23.68 -5.64
C ASP A 160 -35.31 -24.45 -5.64
N GLU A 161 -35.83 -24.81 -4.45
CA GLU A 161 -37.03 -25.65 -4.30
C GLU A 161 -38.31 -24.81 -4.13
N ASP A 162 -38.24 -23.71 -3.38
CA ASP A 162 -39.39 -22.91 -3.00
C ASP A 162 -39.48 -21.57 -3.76
N ASP A 163 -38.57 -21.32 -4.72
CA ASP A 163 -38.48 -20.10 -5.55
C ASP A 163 -38.41 -18.80 -4.72
N MET A 164 -37.86 -18.91 -3.49
CA MET A 164 -37.67 -17.78 -2.60
C MET A 164 -36.51 -16.91 -3.07
N ASP A 165 -36.63 -15.60 -2.86
CA ASP A 165 -35.47 -14.73 -3.04
C ASP A 165 -34.45 -14.90 -1.90
N PHE A 166 -33.27 -14.26 -2.03
CA PHE A 166 -32.21 -14.42 -1.05
C PHE A 166 -32.61 -13.92 0.35
N GLU A 167 -33.43 -12.87 0.44
CA GLU A 167 -33.84 -12.27 1.71
C GLU A 167 -34.90 -13.14 2.37
N GLU A 168 -35.91 -13.60 1.63
CA GLU A 168 -36.93 -14.55 2.05
C GLU A 168 -36.30 -15.86 2.55
N ALA A 169 -35.38 -16.45 1.77
CA ALA A 169 -34.67 -17.67 2.15
C ALA A 169 -33.80 -17.48 3.41
N THR A 170 -33.28 -16.27 3.62
CA THR A 170 -32.50 -15.93 4.82
C THR A 170 -33.38 -15.82 6.05
N GLU A 171 -34.52 -15.16 5.95
CA GLU A 171 -35.48 -15.06 7.04
C GLU A 171 -36.06 -16.42 7.43
N GLU A 172 -36.44 -17.24 6.45
CA GLU A 172 -36.99 -18.57 6.70
C GLU A 172 -35.98 -19.52 7.39
N PHE A 173 -34.69 -19.38 7.10
CA PHE A 173 -33.65 -20.10 7.82
C PHE A 173 -33.61 -19.74 9.32
N PHE A 174 -33.76 -18.47 9.68
CA PHE A 174 -33.68 -18.02 11.07
C PHE A 174 -34.99 -18.23 11.86
N ASN A 175 -36.11 -18.44 11.17
CA ASN A 175 -37.44 -18.61 11.77
C ASN A 175 -37.82 -20.09 12.04
N GLN A 176 -36.96 -21.05 11.68
CA GLN A 176 -37.11 -22.49 12.00
C GLN A 176 -36.76 -22.83 13.46
#